data_AF-A0A344TVP8-F1
#
_entry.id   AF-A0A344TVP8-F1
#
_cell.length_a   1.000
_cell.length_b   1.000
_cell.length_c   1.000
_cell.angle_alpha   90.00
_cell.angle_beta   90.00
_cell.angle_gamma   90.00
#
_symmetry.space_group_name_H-M   'P 1'
#
loop_
_entity.id
_entity.type
_entity.pdbx_description
1 polymer ?
#
loop_
_entity_poly.entity_id
_entity_poly.type
_entity_poly.pdbx_seq_one_letter_code
_entity_poly.pdbx_strand_id
1 'polypeptide(L)'
;MDFIVGDMAITTVGTDGDDRAIEFLVRPHRDGRSGGRVRSEGHFAIYREHGQGWEGARLAVDPQSGSVPVAAVEWAVEFAREYL
;
A
#
# COMPACT_ATOMS: atom_id res chain seq x y z
N MET A 1 0.90 10.78 3.67
CA MET A 1 2.12 10.70 4.51
C MET A 1 3.08 9.74 3.83
N ASP A 2 4.40 10.03 3.82
CA ASP A 2 5.39 9.20 3.13
C ASP A 2 6.20 8.37 4.11
N PHE A 3 6.31 7.08 3.83
CA PHE A 3 7.04 6.09 4.61
C PHE A 3 8.11 5.44 3.74
N ILE A 4 9.36 5.50 4.16
CA ILE A 4 10.47 4.87 3.42
C ILE A 4 10.70 3.46 3.97
N VAL A 5 10.57 2.46 3.10
CA VAL A 5 10.77 1.05 3.43
C VAL A 5 11.78 0.47 2.45
N GLY A 6 13.02 0.29 2.88
CA GLY A 6 14.10 -0.16 1.99
C GLY A 6 14.35 0.84 0.85
N ASP A 7 14.18 0.40 -0.40
CA ASP A 7 14.38 1.18 -1.63
C ASP A 7 13.07 1.77 -2.20
N MET A 8 11.99 1.80 -1.43
CA MET A 8 10.69 2.30 -1.85
C MET A 8 10.11 3.31 -0.86
N ALA A 9 9.38 4.28 -1.41
CA ALA A 9 8.54 5.20 -0.68
C ALA A 9 7.09 4.74 -0.82
N ILE A 10 6.40 4.60 0.30
CA ILE A 10 4.98 4.25 0.38
C ILE A 10 4.25 5.50 0.86
N THR A 11 3.34 6.02 0.04
CA THR A 11 2.53 7.18 0.33
C THR A 11 1.09 6.76 0.57
N THR A 12 0.49 7.19 1.68
CA THR A 12 -0.98 7.16 1.82
C THR A 12 -1.58 8.27 0.96
N VAL A 13 -2.39 7.90 -0.04
CA VAL A 13 -2.93 8.83 -1.05
C VAL A 13 -4.19 9.53 -0.54
N GLY A 14 -4.94 8.85 0.32
CA GLY A 14 -6.17 9.33 0.93
C GLY A 14 -7.17 8.19 1.05
N THR A 15 -8.16 8.39 1.90
CA THR A 15 -9.41 7.63 1.90
C THR A 15 -10.36 8.49 1.08
N ASP A 16 -10.83 8.09 -0.09
CA ASP A 16 -11.61 8.95 -1.00
C ASP A 16 -13.05 9.21 -0.48
N GLY A 17 -13.16 9.65 0.78
CA GLY A 17 -14.37 9.69 1.59
C GLY A 17 -14.79 8.35 2.21
N ASP A 18 -14.13 7.24 1.87
CA ASP A 18 -14.41 5.91 2.40
C ASP A 18 -13.50 5.57 3.59
N ASP A 19 -14.02 5.73 4.81
CA ASP A 19 -13.32 5.42 6.06
C ASP A 19 -13.00 3.92 6.23
N ARG A 20 -13.45 3.08 5.30
CA ARG A 20 -13.20 1.64 5.27
C ARG A 20 -12.03 1.26 4.38
N ALA A 21 -11.38 2.20 3.71
CA ALA A 21 -10.29 1.91 2.79
C ALA A 21 -9.10 2.84 3.01
N ILE A 22 -7.88 2.30 2.90
CA ILE A 22 -6.67 3.11 2.77
C ILE A 22 -6.02 2.81 1.43
N GLU A 23 -5.76 3.86 0.66
CA GLU A 23 -5.07 3.79 -0.62
C GLU A 23 -3.57 4.09 -0.46
N PHE A 24 -2.76 3.27 -1.12
CA PHE A 24 -1.31 3.29 -1.05
C PHE A 24 -0.69 3.43 -2.43
N LEU A 25 0.26 4.34 -2.52
CA LEU A 25 1.09 4.55 -3.69
C LEU A 25 2.54 4.21 -3.36
N VAL A 26 3.08 3.23 -4.07
CA VAL A 26 4.46 2.77 -3.94
C VAL A 26 5.27 3.37 -5.06
N ARG A 27 6.35 4.04 -4.71
CA ARG A 27 7.30 4.63 -5.66
C ARG A 27 8.71 4.16 -5.35
N PRO A 28 9.58 4.06 -6.38
CA PRO A 28 11.00 3.86 -6.13
C PRO A 28 11.58 5.04 -5.34
N HIS A 29 12.26 4.76 -4.24
CA HIS A 29 13.01 5.76 -3.49
C HIS A 29 14.45 5.83 -4.02
N ARG A 30 14.82 6.95 -4.64
CA ARG A 30 16.13 7.13 -5.28
C ARG A 30 17.19 7.59 -4.28
N ASP A 31 17.61 6.70 -3.39
CA ASP A 31 18.82 6.91 -2.59
C ASP A 31 20.07 6.44 -3.35
N GLY A 32 20.34 7.03 -4.52
CA GLY A 32 21.64 7.04 -5.24
C GLY A 32 22.36 5.71 -5.55
N ARG A 33 21.87 4.57 -5.07
CA ARG A 33 22.44 3.22 -5.17
C ARG A 33 21.42 2.33 -5.88
N SER A 34 21.07 2.71 -7.10
CA SER A 34 20.00 2.07 -7.87
C SER A 34 20.40 0.67 -8.35
N GLY A 35 20.26 -0.31 -7.47
CA GLY A 35 20.01 -1.72 -7.79
C GLY A 35 18.59 -2.17 -7.39
N GLY A 36 17.70 -1.21 -7.14
CA GLY A 36 16.42 -1.40 -6.48
C GLY A 36 15.44 -2.33 -7.21
N ARG A 37 14.71 -3.11 -6.42
CA ARG A 37 13.72 -4.10 -6.88
C ARG A 37 12.46 -3.43 -7.40
N VAL A 38 12.18 -2.21 -6.95
CA VAL A 38 11.03 -1.40 -7.39
C VAL A 38 11.44 -0.53 -8.57
N ARG A 39 10.83 -0.78 -9.73
CA ARG A 39 11.19 -0.10 -10.99
C ARG A 39 10.07 0.79 -11.55
N SER A 40 8.85 0.58 -11.06
CA SER A 40 7.66 1.30 -11.48
C SER A 40 6.87 1.73 -10.26
N GLU A 41 6.03 2.74 -10.46
CA GLU A 41 4.98 3.07 -9.50
C GLU A 41 3.98 1.91 -9.40
N GLY A 42 3.44 1.69 -8.21
CA GLY A 42 2.42 0.69 -7.94
C GLY A 42 1.36 1.25 -7.02
N HIS A 43 0.10 0.95 -7.30
CA HIS A 43 -1.06 1.45 -6.59
C HIS A 43 -1.91 0.27 -6.09
N PHE A 44 -2.29 0.32 -4.82
CA PHE A 44 -3.16 -0.68 -4.21
C PHE A 44 -3.92 -0.09 -3.03
N ALA A 45 -5.00 -0.76 -2.64
CA ALA A 45 -5.84 -0.37 -1.53
C ALA A 45 -6.13 -1.56 -0.62
N ILE A 46 -6.26 -1.28 0.68
CA ILE A 46 -6.72 -2.24 1.68
C ILE A 46 -8.08 -1.76 2.20
N TYR A 47 -9.08 -2.62 2.07
CA TYR A 47 -10.45 -2.39 2.51
C TYR A 47 -10.73 -3.21 3.77
N ARG A 48 -11.32 -2.60 4.79
CA ARG A 48 -11.98 -3.31 5.88
C ARG A 48 -13.31 -3.88 5.38
N GLU A 49 -13.51 -5.17 5.62
CA GLU A 49 -14.77 -5.85 5.35
C GLU A 49 -15.41 -6.29 6.67
N HIS A 50 -16.66 -5.90 6.90
CA HIS A 50 -17.46 -6.40 8.01
C HIS A 50 -18.38 -7.51 7.51
N GLY A 51 -18.08 -8.74 7.91
CA GLY A 51 -18.98 -9.87 7.75
C GLY A 51 -19.95 -10.01 8.94
N GLN A 52 -20.90 -10.93 8.85
CA GLN A 52 -21.76 -11.27 9.99
C GLN A 52 -20.93 -11.95 11.09
N GLY A 53 -20.40 -11.14 12.02
CA GLY A 53 -19.66 -11.61 13.20
C GLY A 53 -18.15 -11.79 13.01
N TRP A 54 -17.57 -11.35 11.89
CA TRP A 54 -16.12 -11.36 11.67
C TRP A 54 -15.67 -10.10 10.93
N GLU A 55 -14.44 -9.67 11.20
CA GLU A 55 -13.76 -8.61 10.47
C GLU A 55 -12.72 -9.22 9.54
N GLY A 56 -12.69 -8.75 8.30
CA GLY A 56 -11.71 -9.12 7.30
C GLY A 56 -11.08 -7.92 6.64
N ALA A 57 -10.09 -8.19 5.80
CA ALA A 57 -9.51 -7.20 4.93
C ALA A 57 -9.42 -7.75 3.51
N ARG A 58 -9.76 -6.92 2.53
CA ARG A 58 -9.55 -7.19 1.12
C ARG A 58 -8.48 -6.27 0.58
N LEU A 59 -7.53 -6.85 -0.15
CA LEU A 59 -6.51 -6.10 -0.88
C LEU A 59 -6.88 -6.03 -2.36
N ALA A 60 -6.86 -4.84 -2.94
CA ALA A 60 -7.02 -4.63 -4.37
C ALA A 60 -5.78 -3.95 -4.94
N VAL A 61 -5.21 -4.51 -6.01
CA VAL A 61 -4.12 -3.89 -6.76
C VAL A 61 -4.70 -3.27 -8.02
N ASP A 62 -4.32 -2.02 -8.32
CA ASP A 62 -4.72 -1.38 -9.57
C ASP A 62 -4.13 -2.17 -10.75
N PRO A 63 -4.95 -2.64 -11.71
CA PRO A 63 -4.47 -3.40 -12.87
C PRO A 63 -3.50 -2.62 -13.77
N GLN A 64 -3.46 -1.29 -13.69
CA GLN A 64 -2.49 -0.45 -14.38
C GLN A 64 -1.13 -0.38 -13.66
N SER A 65 -1.05 -0.86 -12.42
CA SER A 65 0.21 -0.97 -11.69
C SER A 65 1.11 -2.00 -12.33
N GLY A 66 2.32 -1.59 -12.72
CA GLY A 66 3.29 -2.51 -13.31
C GLY A 66 3.70 -3.63 -12.34
N SER A 67 3.94 -3.28 -11.07
CA SER A 67 4.22 -4.24 -10.00
C SER A 67 4.04 -3.59 -8.62
N VAL A 68 3.43 -4.31 -7.68
CA VAL A 68 3.42 -3.93 -6.26
C VAL A 68 4.31 -4.91 -5.49
N PRO A 69 5.38 -4.46 -4.84
CA PRO A 69 6.25 -5.32 -4.04
C PRO A 69 5.50 -5.92 -2.85
N VAL A 70 5.69 -7.21 -2.58
CA VAL A 70 5.08 -7.89 -1.41
C VAL A 70 5.45 -7.21 -0.08
N ALA A 71 6.70 -6.75 0.07
CA ALA A 71 7.12 -6.03 1.26
C ALA A 71 6.35 -4.70 1.47
N ALA A 72 5.87 -4.07 0.40
CA ALA A 72 5.03 -2.88 0.51
C ALA A 72 3.65 -3.25 1.05
N VAL A 73 3.12 -4.38 0.59
CA VAL A 73 1.84 -4.94 1.05
C VAL A 73 1.92 -5.35 2.51
N GLU A 74 2.97 -6.08 2.92
CA GLU A 74 3.16 -6.51 4.30
C GLU A 74 3.21 -5.31 5.25
N TRP A 75 4.00 -4.29 4.90
CA TRP A 75 4.04 -3.06 5.69
C TRP A 75 2.68 -2.36 5.74
N ALA A 76 1.99 -2.24 4.61
CA ALA A 76 0.70 -1.57 4.53
C ALA A 76 -0.41 -2.30 5.29
N VAL A 77 -0.35 -3.64 5.40
CA VAL A 77 -1.29 -4.43 6.21
C VAL A 77 -1.10 -4.13 7.69
N GLU A 78 0.13 -4.06 8.17
CA GLU A 78 0.40 -3.70 9.58
C GLU A 78 -0.03 -2.26 9.87
N PHE A 79 0.20 -1.33 8.94
CA PHE A 79 -0.31 0.03 9.04
C PHE A 79 -1.84 0.04 9.08
N ALA A 80 -2.51 -0.62 8.14
CA ALA A 80 -3.96 -0.66 8.05
C ALA A 80 -4.60 -1.30 9.29
N ARG A 81 -3.94 -2.24 9.95
CA ARG A 81 -4.41 -2.83 11.21
C ARG A 81 -4.52 -1.80 12.36
N GLU A 82 -3.65 -0.80 12.36
CA GLU A 82 -3.62 0.24 13.40
C GLU A 82 -4.56 1.42 13.08
N TYR A 83 -4.77 1.71 11.79
CA TYR A 83 -5.39 2.95 11.32
C TYR A 83 -6.72 2.81 10.58
N LEU A 84 -7.09 1.62 10.11
CA LEU A 84 -8.50 1.31 9.86
C LEU A 84 -9.11 0.99 11.22
#